data_AF-A0A5R9C1L9-F1
#
_entry.id   AF-A0A5R9C1L9-F1
#
_cell.length_a   1.000
_cell.length_b   1.000
_cell.length_c   1.000
_cell.angle_alpha   90.00
_cell.angle_beta   90.00
_cell.angle_gamma   90.00
#
_symmetry.space_group_name_H-M   'P 1'
#
loop_
_entity.id
_entity.type
_entity.pdbx_description
1 polymer ?
#
loop_
_entity_poly.entity_id
_entity_poly.type
_entity_poly.pdbx_seq_one_letter_code
_entity_poly.pdbx_strand_id
1 'polypeptide(L)'
;MLNLIRVLIYHLTNSFDNENNKEDSAVVQSSSKLHKVALERLKERGVSLEEIAELVYDLQKPYIADISMEICIENVRSVIKKREVQNTILTGIELDVLCEQGKLSSPLQEIIQEDEGLYGIDEILALSIVNVYGSIGFTNYGFLDKTKPKLISKLDDHQNKDQTHTFLDDIVGAIAAAAASRLAHDDPGISDIMK
;
A
#
# COMPACT_ATOMS: atom_id res chain seq x y z
N MET A 1 28.21 -31.63 19.09
CA MET A 1 28.88 -30.87 18.01
C MET A 1 28.71 -31.51 16.62
N LEU A 2 28.46 -32.82 16.47
CA LEU A 2 28.20 -33.45 15.15
C LEU A 2 26.79 -33.23 14.57
N ASN A 3 25.76 -32.93 15.38
CA ASN A 3 24.39 -32.72 14.87
C ASN A 3 24.18 -31.35 14.20
N LEU A 4 25.02 -30.35 14.48
CA LEU A 4 24.91 -29.03 13.87
C LEU A 4 25.48 -29.03 12.44
N ILE A 5 26.52 -29.84 12.19
CA ILE A 5 27.15 -29.98 10.87
C ILE A 5 26.25 -30.76 9.90
N ARG A 6 25.48 -31.75 10.37
CA ARG A 6 24.52 -32.50 9.53
C ARG A 6 23.35 -31.64 9.02
N VAL A 7 22.85 -30.71 9.83
CA VAL A 7 21.75 -29.80 9.44
C VAL A 7 22.23 -28.77 8.42
N LEU A 8 23.48 -28.28 8.56
CA LEU A 8 24.09 -27.36 7.59
C LEU A 8 24.40 -28.02 6.24
N ILE A 9 24.85 -29.28 6.21
CA ILE A 9 25.10 -30.00 4.96
C ILE A 9 23.78 -30.31 4.21
N TYR A 10 22.72 -30.71 4.91
CA TYR A 10 21.41 -31.00 4.29
C TYR A 10 20.79 -29.78 3.58
N HIS A 11 20.99 -28.57 4.13
CA HIS A 11 20.51 -27.33 3.50
C HIS A 11 21.40 -26.85 2.34
N LEU A 12 22.70 -27.15 2.37
CA LEU A 12 23.63 -26.77 1.29
C LEU A 12 23.52 -27.68 0.06
N THR A 13 23.22 -28.98 0.23
CA THR A 13 23.08 -29.91 -0.91
C THR A 13 21.75 -29.78 -1.65
N ASN A 14 20.67 -29.35 -0.99
CA ASN A 14 19.37 -29.11 -1.64
C ASN A 14 19.28 -27.77 -2.39
N SER A 15 20.36 -26.99 -2.40
CA SER A 15 20.39 -25.67 -3.04
C SER A 15 21.02 -25.68 -4.45
N PHE A 16 21.37 -26.85 -5.01
CA PHE A 16 22.16 -26.93 -6.25
C PHE A 16 21.55 -27.73 -7.42
N ASP A 17 20.35 -28.30 -7.31
CA ASP A 17 19.71 -29.02 -8.41
C ASP A 17 18.30 -28.48 -8.73
N ASN A 18 18.22 -27.41 -9.53
CA ASN A 18 17.13 -27.21 -10.51
C ASN A 18 17.43 -26.02 -11.45
N GLU A 19 18.49 -26.15 -12.25
CA GLU A 19 18.58 -25.45 -13.54
C GLU A 19 18.34 -26.49 -14.64
N ASN A 20 17.19 -26.40 -15.32
CA ASN A 20 16.99 -26.64 -16.75
C ASN A 20 15.50 -26.85 -17.08
N ASN A 21 14.86 -25.80 -17.57
CA ASN A 21 13.89 -25.88 -18.67
C ASN A 21 13.71 -24.46 -19.24
N LYS A 22 14.40 -24.21 -20.36
CA LYS A 22 14.22 -23.04 -21.22
C LYS A 22 13.40 -23.45 -22.44
N GLU A 23 12.63 -22.48 -22.91
CA GLU A 23 11.86 -22.40 -24.17
C GLU A 23 10.39 -22.83 -24.08
N ASP A 24 9.52 -21.86 -23.72
CA ASP A 24 8.48 -21.41 -24.66
C ASP A 24 7.80 -20.08 -24.25
N SER A 25 7.84 -19.12 -25.18
CA SER A 25 6.93 -17.96 -25.38
C SER A 25 6.88 -16.76 -24.40
N ALA A 26 7.23 -15.58 -24.95
CA ALA A 26 6.79 -14.19 -24.66
C ALA A 26 6.59 -13.74 -23.18
N VAL A 27 7.51 -12.89 -22.73
CA VAL A 27 7.72 -12.40 -21.36
C VAL A 27 6.60 -11.46 -20.86
N VAL A 28 5.66 -11.98 -20.05
CA VAL A 28 5.04 -11.26 -18.92
C VAL A 28 4.73 -12.28 -17.81
N GLN A 29 5.66 -12.50 -16.88
CA GLN A 29 5.45 -13.09 -15.53
C GLN A 29 6.79 -13.01 -14.78
N SER A 30 6.90 -12.43 -13.58
CA SER A 30 6.30 -12.91 -12.35
C SER A 30 6.12 -11.75 -11.36
N SER A 31 4.88 -11.50 -10.94
CA SER A 31 4.62 -10.70 -9.74
C SER A 31 5.36 -11.35 -8.56
N SER A 32 6.20 -10.57 -7.86
CA SER A 32 6.96 -11.06 -6.71
C SER A 32 6.02 -11.63 -5.65
N LYS A 33 6.48 -12.62 -4.86
CA LYS A 33 5.73 -13.14 -3.70
C LYS A 33 5.20 -11.99 -2.83
N LEU A 34 6.03 -10.97 -2.62
CA LEU A 34 5.70 -9.78 -1.85
C LEU A 34 4.49 -9.01 -2.42
N HIS A 35 4.47 -8.78 -3.73
CA HIS A 35 3.36 -8.09 -4.39
C HIS A 35 2.04 -8.85 -4.27
N LYS A 36 2.07 -10.18 -4.45
CA LYS A 36 0.86 -11.01 -4.31
C LYS A 36 0.29 -10.93 -2.90
N VAL A 37 1.15 -11.10 -1.89
CA VAL A 37 0.73 -11.02 -0.49
C VAL A 37 0.22 -9.63 -0.14
N ALA A 38 0.85 -8.55 -0.62
CA ALA A 38 0.35 -7.19 -0.37
C ALA A 38 -1.07 -6.97 -0.94
N LEU A 39 -1.34 -7.46 -2.16
CA LEU A 39 -2.68 -7.38 -2.75
C LEU A 39 -3.70 -8.26 -2.01
N GLU A 40 -3.31 -9.47 -1.62
CA GLU A 40 -4.15 -10.37 -0.82
C GLU A 40 -4.50 -9.72 0.52
N ARG A 41 -3.53 -9.10 1.20
CA ARG A 41 -3.74 -8.42 2.48
C ARG A 41 -4.69 -7.24 2.34
N LEU A 42 -4.54 -6.37 1.34
CA LEU A 42 -5.52 -5.31 1.08
C LEU A 42 -6.94 -5.88 0.88
N LYS A 43 -7.05 -6.94 0.09
CA LYS A 43 -8.33 -7.58 -0.19
C LYS A 43 -8.96 -8.21 1.05
N GLU A 44 -8.17 -8.88 1.90
CA GLU A 44 -8.62 -9.44 3.18
C GLU A 44 -9.17 -8.38 4.11
N ARG A 45 -8.64 -7.15 4.03
CA ARG A 45 -9.10 -5.98 4.77
C ARG A 45 -10.26 -5.22 4.10
N GLY A 46 -10.83 -5.76 3.01
CA GLY A 46 -11.99 -5.17 2.33
C GLY A 46 -11.65 -3.95 1.47
N VAL A 47 -10.40 -3.83 1.03
CA VAL A 47 -9.91 -2.78 0.11
C VAL A 47 -9.76 -3.35 -1.29
N SER A 48 -10.52 -2.82 -2.24
CA SER A 48 -10.35 -3.10 -3.68
C SER A 48 -9.50 -2.01 -4.37
N LEU A 49 -8.83 -2.36 -5.47
CA LEU A 49 -8.03 -1.38 -6.21
C LEU A 49 -8.91 -0.35 -6.93
N GLU A 50 -10.13 -0.77 -7.26
CA GLU A 50 -11.17 0.04 -7.87
C GLU A 50 -11.62 1.16 -6.91
N GLU A 51 -11.86 0.85 -5.63
CA GLU A 51 -12.18 1.85 -4.61
C GLU A 51 -11.03 2.85 -4.38
N ILE A 52 -9.76 2.42 -4.46
CA ILE A 52 -8.61 3.34 -4.41
C ILE A 52 -8.57 4.21 -5.67
N ALA A 53 -8.82 3.64 -6.85
CA ALA A 53 -8.82 4.37 -8.11
C ALA A 53 -9.93 5.44 -8.16
N GLU A 54 -11.06 5.23 -7.50
CA GLU A 54 -12.10 6.25 -7.33
C GLU A 54 -11.63 7.48 -6.55
N LEU A 55 -10.69 7.33 -5.62
CA LEU A 55 -10.04 8.46 -4.93
C LEU A 55 -9.14 9.23 -5.90
N VAL A 56 -8.35 8.49 -6.70
CA VAL A 56 -7.47 9.08 -7.73
C VAL A 56 -8.29 9.87 -8.75
N TYR A 57 -9.40 9.28 -9.21
CA TYR A 57 -10.31 9.91 -10.16
C TYR A 57 -10.83 11.24 -9.62
N ASP A 58 -11.32 11.28 -8.37
CA ASP A 58 -11.82 12.50 -7.75
C ASP A 58 -10.73 13.58 -7.60
N LEU A 59 -9.51 13.18 -7.24
CA LEU A 59 -8.37 14.09 -7.13
C LEU A 59 -7.99 14.71 -8.48
N GLN A 60 -8.13 13.98 -9.58
CA GLN A 60 -7.58 14.37 -10.88
C GLN A 60 -8.63 14.92 -11.87
N LYS A 61 -9.91 14.54 -11.73
CA LYS A 61 -11.01 15.02 -12.59
C LYS A 61 -11.10 16.55 -12.73
N PRO A 62 -10.84 17.37 -11.69
CA PRO A 62 -10.87 18.83 -11.86
C PRO A 62 -9.81 19.36 -12.84
N TYR A 63 -8.74 18.59 -13.08
CA TYR A 63 -7.61 18.97 -13.92
C TYR A 63 -7.59 18.26 -15.27
N ILE A 64 -8.22 17.08 -15.36
CA ILE A 64 -8.19 16.21 -16.54
C ILE A 64 -9.62 15.85 -16.93
N ALA A 65 -10.14 16.52 -17.96
CA ALA A 65 -11.53 16.40 -18.37
C ALA A 65 -11.92 14.96 -18.80
N ASP A 66 -11.02 14.27 -19.52
CA ASP A 66 -11.28 12.96 -20.13
C ASP A 66 -10.57 11.81 -19.38
N ILE A 67 -10.30 11.97 -18.08
CA ILE A 67 -9.72 10.90 -17.26
C ILE A 67 -10.67 9.70 -17.20
N SER A 68 -10.14 8.51 -17.49
CA SER A 68 -10.89 7.26 -17.40
C SER A 68 -10.61 6.53 -16.08
N MET A 69 -11.49 5.63 -15.66
CA MET A 69 -11.25 4.83 -14.46
C MET A 69 -10.11 3.82 -14.67
N GLU A 70 -9.95 3.32 -15.90
CA GLU A 70 -8.90 2.39 -16.28
C GLU A 70 -7.52 3.00 -16.04
N ILE A 71 -7.30 4.27 -16.44
CA ILE A 71 -6.00 4.93 -16.22
C ILE A 71 -5.74 5.17 -14.73
N CYS A 72 -6.78 5.45 -13.92
CA CYS A 72 -6.64 5.53 -12.47
C CYS A 72 -6.20 4.19 -11.87
N ILE A 73 -6.85 3.08 -12.26
CA ILE A 73 -6.52 1.73 -11.81
C ILE A 73 -5.09 1.35 -12.22
N GLU A 74 -4.67 1.67 -13.43
CA GLU A 74 -3.30 1.42 -13.90
C GLU A 74 -2.25 2.16 -13.06
N ASN A 75 -2.54 3.40 -12.67
CA ASN A 75 -1.69 4.19 -11.79
C ASN A 75 -1.60 3.57 -10.38
N VAL A 76 -2.74 3.19 -9.79
CA VAL A 76 -2.78 2.48 -8.49
C VAL A 76 -1.96 1.19 -8.55
N ARG A 77 -2.14 0.37 -9.60
CA ARG A 77 -1.35 -0.86 -9.80
C ARG A 77 0.14 -0.56 -9.93
N SER A 78 0.50 0.55 -10.57
CA SER A 78 1.89 0.97 -10.74
C SER A 78 2.55 1.44 -9.44
N VAL A 79 1.79 2.07 -8.55
CA VAL A 79 2.23 2.40 -7.19
C VAL A 79 2.48 1.12 -6.38
N ILE A 80 1.51 0.20 -6.33
CA ILE A 80 1.60 -1.03 -5.54
C ILE A 80 2.70 -1.99 -6.06
N LYS A 81 3.15 -1.86 -7.32
CA LYS A 81 4.30 -2.62 -7.83
C LYS A 81 5.63 -2.25 -7.17
N LYS A 82 5.73 -1.10 -6.50
CA LYS A 82 6.96 -0.63 -5.85
C LYS A 82 7.21 -1.39 -4.56
N ARG A 83 8.47 -1.77 -4.33
CA ARG A 83 8.84 -2.61 -3.17
C ARG A 83 8.63 -1.89 -1.84
N GLU A 84 8.93 -0.60 -1.76
CA GLU A 84 8.70 0.21 -0.56
C GLU A 84 7.21 0.26 -0.20
N VAL A 85 6.34 0.49 -1.19
CA VAL A 85 4.88 0.45 -1.02
C VAL A 85 4.40 -0.90 -0.52
N GLN A 86 4.90 -2.01 -1.09
CA GLN A 86 4.54 -3.35 -0.63
C GLN A 86 4.96 -3.60 0.82
N ASN A 87 6.18 -3.20 1.19
CA ASN A 87 6.66 -3.33 2.56
C ASN A 87 5.80 -2.52 3.53
N THR A 88 5.41 -1.30 3.14
CA THR A 88 4.52 -0.44 3.92
C THR A 88 3.15 -1.06 4.12
N ILE A 89 2.50 -1.53 3.04
CA ILE A 89 1.21 -2.24 3.12
C ILE A 89 1.27 -3.40 4.12
N LEU A 90 2.30 -4.24 4.01
CA LEU A 90 2.43 -5.41 4.88
C LEU A 90 2.70 -5.02 6.34
N THR A 91 3.54 -4.02 6.56
CA THR A 91 3.90 -3.56 7.91
C THR A 91 2.71 -2.93 8.61
N GLY A 92 2.02 -1.99 7.96
CA GLY A 92 0.87 -1.31 8.56
C GLY A 92 -0.28 -2.28 8.86
N ILE A 93 -0.66 -3.11 7.88
CA ILE A 93 -1.75 -4.09 8.09
C ILE A 93 -1.38 -5.10 9.18
N GLU A 94 -0.12 -5.50 9.31
CA GLU A 94 0.28 -6.40 10.40
C GLU A 94 0.16 -5.73 11.77
N LEU A 95 0.46 -4.43 11.90
CA LEU A 95 0.25 -3.69 13.15
C LEU A 95 -1.23 -3.59 13.52
N ASP A 96 -2.08 -3.26 12.54
CA ASP A 96 -3.55 -3.27 12.72
C ASP A 96 -4.03 -4.65 13.20
N VAL A 97 -3.61 -5.73 12.54
CA VAL A 97 -4.02 -7.10 12.88
C VAL A 97 -3.48 -7.54 14.25
N LEU A 98 -2.27 -7.14 14.62
CA LEU A 98 -1.72 -7.44 15.96
C LEU A 98 -2.46 -6.67 17.05
N CYS A 99 -2.89 -5.43 16.77
CA CYS A 99 -3.75 -4.64 17.64
C CYS A 99 -5.09 -5.34 17.89
N GLU A 100 -5.78 -5.77 16.82
CA GLU A 100 -7.03 -6.54 16.91
C GLU A 100 -6.89 -7.80 17.77
N GLN A 101 -5.74 -8.46 17.69
CA GLN A 101 -5.44 -9.69 18.44
C GLN A 101 -5.02 -9.42 19.89
N GLY A 102 -4.91 -8.17 20.32
CA GLY A 102 -4.43 -7.80 21.66
C GLY A 102 -2.97 -8.21 21.91
N LYS A 103 -2.15 -8.29 20.85
CA LYS A 103 -0.77 -8.79 20.91
C LYS A 103 0.28 -7.69 21.03
N LEU A 104 -0.12 -6.42 20.99
CA LEU A 104 0.79 -5.31 21.22
C LEU A 104 0.98 -5.10 22.72
N SER A 105 2.16 -4.61 23.10
CA SER A 105 2.42 -4.24 24.49
C SER A 105 1.82 -2.87 24.80
N SER A 106 1.19 -2.71 25.96
CA SER A 106 0.82 -1.38 26.47
C SER A 106 2.07 -0.49 26.66
N PRO A 107 2.01 0.83 26.35
CA PRO A 107 0.84 1.61 25.96
C PRO A 107 0.48 1.55 24.46
N LEU A 108 1.29 0.89 23.62
CA LEU A 108 1.11 0.90 22.17
C LEU A 108 -0.20 0.25 21.72
N GLN A 109 -0.66 -0.77 22.46
CA GLN A 109 -1.94 -1.42 22.22
C GLN A 109 -3.10 -0.43 22.28
N GLU A 110 -3.17 0.36 23.34
CA GLU A 110 -4.24 1.34 23.54
C GLU A 110 -4.14 2.48 22.52
N ILE A 111 -2.91 2.98 22.29
CA ILE A 111 -2.64 4.07 21.35
C ILE A 111 -3.16 3.76 19.94
N ILE A 112 -2.81 2.57 19.41
CA ILE A 112 -3.26 2.15 18.08
C ILE A 112 -4.75 1.82 18.10
N GLN A 113 -5.26 1.14 19.13
CA GLN A 113 -6.67 0.77 19.20
C GLN A 113 -7.60 1.99 19.22
N GLU A 114 -7.19 3.06 19.89
CA GLU A 114 -7.96 4.30 20.05
C GLU A 114 -7.75 5.29 18.90
N ASP A 115 -6.86 4.98 17.95
CA ASP A 115 -6.46 5.90 16.88
C ASP A 115 -6.09 7.29 17.45
N GLU A 116 -5.16 7.30 18.41
CA GLU A 116 -4.83 8.49 19.17
C GLU A 116 -4.18 9.54 18.26
N GLY A 117 -4.87 10.66 17.97
CA GLY A 117 -4.39 11.68 17.03
C GLY A 117 -3.10 12.44 17.38
N LEU A 118 -2.36 12.06 18.43
CA LEU A 118 -0.96 12.49 18.68
C LEU A 118 0.07 11.40 18.35
N TYR A 119 -0.38 10.16 18.14
CA TYR A 119 0.37 9.11 17.49
C TYR A 119 0.43 9.43 16.00
N GLY A 120 1.64 9.56 15.47
CA GLY A 120 1.85 10.04 14.11
C GLY A 120 2.63 9.06 13.23
N ILE A 121 2.66 7.77 13.58
CA ILE A 121 3.61 6.80 12.99
C ILE A 121 3.02 6.14 11.74
N ASP A 122 1.72 5.93 11.76
CA ASP A 122 0.83 5.67 10.63
C ASP A 122 1.04 6.69 9.50
N GLU A 123 1.00 8.00 9.75
CA GLU A 123 1.22 8.98 8.68
C GLU A 123 2.68 8.99 8.24
N ILE A 124 3.65 8.82 9.15
CA ILE A 124 5.06 8.71 8.78
C ILE A 124 5.29 7.50 7.85
N LEU A 125 4.61 6.40 8.12
CA LEU A 125 4.65 5.22 7.26
C LEU A 125 3.94 5.49 5.93
N ALA A 126 2.80 6.19 5.91
CA ALA A 126 2.08 6.60 4.71
C ALA A 126 2.93 7.53 3.83
N LEU A 127 3.67 8.47 4.41
CA LEU A 127 4.60 9.36 3.70
C LEU A 127 5.69 8.59 2.96
N SER A 128 6.06 7.38 3.39
CA SER A 128 7.01 6.53 2.64
C SER A 128 6.46 6.14 1.26
N ILE A 129 5.15 5.95 1.12
CA ILE A 129 4.48 5.67 -0.17
C ILE A 129 4.44 6.93 -1.02
N VAL A 130 4.04 8.06 -0.42
CA VAL A 130 3.91 9.35 -1.12
C VAL A 130 5.26 9.76 -1.74
N ASN A 131 6.35 9.61 -0.99
CA ASN A 131 7.70 9.93 -1.43
C ASN A 131 8.16 9.18 -2.69
N VAL A 132 7.60 7.99 -2.99
CA VAL A 132 7.96 7.22 -4.19
C VAL A 132 7.65 8.00 -5.48
N TYR A 133 6.66 8.89 -5.46
CA TYR A 133 6.27 9.73 -6.60
C TYR A 133 6.38 11.23 -6.30
N GLY A 134 7.27 11.60 -5.36
CA GLY A 134 7.68 12.98 -5.14
C GLY A 134 6.68 13.84 -4.35
N SER A 135 7.08 15.09 -4.12
CA SER A 135 6.44 15.98 -3.15
C SER A 135 5.05 16.49 -3.57
N ILE A 136 4.67 16.37 -4.83
CA ILE A 136 3.33 16.75 -5.32
C ILE A 136 2.24 15.91 -4.61
N GLY A 137 2.55 14.65 -4.31
CA GLY A 137 1.63 13.78 -3.59
C GLY A 137 1.33 14.21 -2.16
N PHE A 138 2.16 15.05 -1.51
CA PHE A 138 1.94 15.42 -0.10
C PHE A 138 0.66 16.22 0.11
N THR A 139 0.37 17.17 -0.78
CA THR A 139 -0.85 17.98 -0.67
C THR A 139 -2.10 17.14 -0.90
N ASN A 140 -2.07 16.21 -1.86
CA ASN A 140 -3.17 15.28 -2.09
C ASN A 140 -3.38 14.34 -0.90
N TYR A 141 -2.30 13.81 -0.33
CA TYR A 141 -2.37 12.94 0.84
C TYR A 141 -2.98 13.67 2.04
N GLY A 142 -2.44 14.84 2.42
CA GLY A 142 -2.99 15.61 3.54
C GLY A 142 -4.44 16.08 3.31
N PHE A 143 -4.86 16.27 2.05
CA PHE A 143 -6.26 16.50 1.72
C PHE A 143 -7.13 15.26 1.97
N LEU A 144 -6.69 14.08 1.52
CA LEU A 144 -7.42 12.83 1.69
C LEU A 144 -7.52 12.43 3.16
N ASP A 145 -6.42 12.48 3.89
CA ASP A 145 -6.35 12.21 5.34
C ASP A 145 -7.32 13.12 6.11
N LYS A 146 -7.31 14.42 5.82
CA LYS A 146 -8.23 15.36 6.49
C LYS A 146 -9.71 15.16 6.14
N THR A 147 -10.02 14.82 4.89
CA THR A 147 -11.42 14.79 4.40
C THR A 147 -12.05 13.41 4.46
N LYS A 148 -11.23 12.37 4.60
CA LYS A 148 -11.59 10.95 4.66
C LYS A 148 -12.70 10.53 3.69
N PRO A 149 -12.63 10.82 2.37
CA PRO A 149 -13.72 10.52 1.45
C PRO A 149 -13.81 9.01 1.14
N LYS A 150 -15.03 8.55 0.77
CA LYS A 150 -15.30 7.22 0.21
C LYS A 150 -14.68 6.10 1.05
N LEU A 151 -13.80 5.29 0.45
CA LEU A 151 -13.13 4.16 1.09
C LEU A 151 -12.44 4.56 2.40
N ILE A 152 -11.87 5.77 2.51
CA ILE A 152 -11.19 6.22 3.74
C ILE A 152 -12.23 6.35 4.87
N SER A 153 -13.38 7.00 4.66
CA SER A 153 -14.45 7.04 5.68
C SER A 153 -14.99 5.66 6.08
N LYS A 154 -14.96 4.68 5.17
CA LYS A 154 -15.38 3.29 5.48
C LYS A 154 -14.37 2.60 6.38
N LEU A 155 -13.08 2.90 6.23
CA LEU A 155 -12.00 2.34 7.06
C LEU A 155 -11.91 3.07 8.41
N ASP A 156 -12.16 4.37 8.43
CA ASP A 156 -12.22 5.22 9.62
C ASP A 156 -13.47 4.97 10.49
N ASP A 157 -14.42 4.14 10.04
CA ASP A 157 -15.63 3.86 10.79
C ASP A 157 -15.35 2.92 11.98
N HIS A 158 -15.03 3.51 13.14
CA HIS A 158 -14.81 2.79 14.40
C HIS A 158 -16.08 2.13 15.00
N GLN A 159 -17.19 2.06 14.24
CA GLN A 159 -18.38 1.31 14.66
C GLN A 159 -18.11 -0.18 14.84
N ASN A 160 -17.23 -0.76 14.02
CA ASN A 160 -16.82 -2.14 14.17
C ASN A 160 -15.58 -2.24 15.07
N LYS A 161 -15.80 -2.46 16.37
CA LYS A 161 -14.71 -2.60 17.35
C LYS A 161 -13.80 -3.81 17.13
N ASP A 162 -14.19 -4.75 16.28
CA ASP A 162 -13.40 -5.94 15.96
C ASP A 162 -12.40 -5.69 14.82
N GLN A 163 -12.41 -4.51 14.20
CA GLN A 163 -11.46 -4.13 13.16
C GLN A 163 -10.73 -2.84 13.50
N THR A 164 -9.41 -2.87 13.36
CA THR A 164 -8.52 -1.71 13.51
C THR A 164 -7.96 -1.34 12.15
N HIS A 165 -8.05 -0.06 11.77
CA HIS A 165 -7.56 0.41 10.48
C HIS A 165 -6.68 1.67 10.60
N THR A 166 -6.07 1.89 11.76
CA THR A 166 -5.20 3.05 12.07
C THR A 166 -4.09 3.23 11.04
N PHE A 167 -3.48 2.15 10.56
CA PHE A 167 -2.48 2.28 9.49
C PHE A 167 -3.10 2.19 8.09
N LEU A 168 -4.19 1.46 7.94
CA LEU A 168 -4.72 1.09 6.62
C LEU A 168 -5.41 2.25 5.90
N ASP A 169 -6.16 3.10 6.61
CA ASP A 169 -6.84 4.25 6.00
C ASP A 169 -5.83 5.24 5.40
N ASP A 170 -4.74 5.47 6.13
CA ASP A 170 -3.59 6.27 5.75
C ASP A 170 -2.81 5.69 4.57
N ILE A 171 -2.54 4.38 4.59
CA ILE A 171 -1.90 3.67 3.48
C ILE A 171 -2.74 3.79 2.21
N VAL A 172 -4.07 3.66 2.32
CA VAL A 172 -5.00 3.84 1.18
C VAL A 172 -4.93 5.26 0.64
N GLY A 173 -4.99 6.27 1.51
CA GLY A 173 -4.85 7.67 1.15
C GLY A 173 -3.53 7.96 0.44
N ALA A 174 -2.43 7.42 0.96
CA ALA A 174 -1.10 7.60 0.38
C ALA A 174 -0.93 6.91 -0.98
N ILE A 175 -1.50 5.71 -1.19
CA ILE A 175 -1.50 5.05 -2.50
C ILE A 175 -2.26 5.89 -3.52
N ALA A 176 -3.43 6.42 -3.15
CA ALA A 176 -4.22 7.28 -4.03
C ALA A 176 -3.47 8.58 -4.36
N ALA A 177 -2.88 9.23 -3.37
CA ALA A 177 -2.09 10.45 -3.56
C ALA A 177 -0.86 10.23 -4.44
N ALA A 178 -0.13 9.12 -4.24
CA ALA A 178 1.01 8.74 -5.07
C ALA A 178 0.59 8.42 -6.51
N ALA A 179 -0.55 7.74 -6.70
CA ALA A 179 -1.10 7.43 -8.02
C ALA A 179 -1.54 8.70 -8.76
N ALA A 180 -2.16 9.65 -8.06
CA ALA A 180 -2.50 10.95 -8.60
C ALA A 180 -1.24 11.75 -8.99
N SER A 181 -0.20 11.74 -8.15
CA SER A 181 1.09 12.38 -8.46
C SER A 181 1.74 11.78 -9.71
N ARG A 182 1.75 10.45 -9.83
CA ARG A 182 2.25 9.75 -11.02
C ARG A 182 1.49 10.18 -12.27
N LEU A 183 0.17 10.22 -12.19
CA LEU A 183 -0.70 10.58 -13.31
C LEU A 183 -0.45 12.05 -13.76
N ALA A 184 -0.33 12.97 -12.80
CA ALA A 184 0.00 14.36 -13.07
C ALA A 184 1.37 14.56 -13.75
N HIS A 185 2.35 13.71 -13.44
CA HIS A 185 3.67 13.74 -14.07
C HIS A 185 3.69 13.17 -15.50
N ASP A 186 2.83 12.21 -15.80
CA ASP A 186 2.76 11.55 -17.11
C ASP A 186 2.04 12.41 -18.18
N ASP A 187 1.36 13.51 -17.79
CA ASP A 187 0.69 14.44 -18.71
C ASP A 187 1.44 15.80 -18.82
N PRO A 188 2.07 16.11 -19.97
CA PRO A 188 2.77 17.37 -20.19
C PRO A 188 1.89 18.61 -20.03
N GLY A 189 0.58 18.51 -20.31
CA GLY A 189 -0.37 19.62 -20.21
C GLY A 189 -0.73 19.99 -18.77
N ILE A 190 -0.64 19.05 -17.83
CA ILE A 190 -0.98 19.27 -16.41
C ILE A 190 0.08 20.12 -15.70
N SER A 191 1.35 20.00 -16.10
CA SER A 191 2.44 20.77 -15.51
C SER A 191 2.25 22.29 -15.62
N ASP A 192 1.50 22.74 -16.63
CA ASP A 192 1.18 24.15 -16.86
C ASP A 192 -0.14 24.61 -16.19
N ILE A 193 -1.00 23.66 -15.79
CA ILE A 193 -2.31 23.92 -15.17
C ILE A 193 -2.23 23.91 -13.64
N MET A 194 -1.28 23.18 -13.05
CA MET A 194 -1.09 23.09 -11.59
C MET A 194 -0.22 24.21 -10.97
N LYS A 195 -0.01 25.32 -11.68
CA LYS A 195 0.61 26.56 -11.17
C LYS A 195 -0.43 27.45 -10.49
#